data_AF-A0A8T3UB80-F1
#
_entry.id   AF-A0A8T3UB80-F1
#
_cell.length_a   1.000
_cell.length_b   1.000
_cell.length_c   1.000
_cell.angle_alpha   90.00
_cell.angle_beta   90.00
_cell.angle_gamma   90.00
#
_symmetry.space_group_name_H-M   'P 1'
#
loop_
_entity.id
_entity.type
_entity.pdbx_description
1 polymer ?
#
loop_
_entity_poly.entity_id
_entity_poly.type
_entity_poly.pdbx_seq_one_letter_code
_entity_poly.pdbx_strand_id
1 'polypeptide(L)'
;MIADNEIRSKVSPFSMRQNEIKVFDGKDGYVSMNQIMAKINSGVINDVHFQIIELINEFDFLTSRQLFQLLQIKGIEIKDQNAVNRKLDQLMKNKIITRYYFKNESGMSDYRVYCLEKMGKYILTSREIPSTWQPSDVAKPIEIIKKKLSINQLLIAYMTKVKAFKTYKNKPELSAKIIGKKFKAGLRITVEFEGKNIDFIYESIRREANWHKKLEERLVYYRDFYNNFTSGDSEFAVRPQLVLLCEDSKHMAETFKEIVMNKLEIPNINIYYTTDLLQNEESMQKTLSAFAEQDGKYKLIKLDAKLLA
;
A
#
# COMPACT_ATOMS: atom_id res chain seq x y z
N MET A 1 20.94 4.08 -4.35
CA MET A 1 19.50 4.38 -4.50
C MET A 1 19.35 5.87 -4.27
N ILE A 2 18.57 6.59 -5.09
CA ILE A 2 18.31 8.03 -4.89
C ILE A 2 17.49 8.20 -3.60
N ALA A 3 17.81 9.18 -2.75
CA ALA A 3 17.06 9.42 -1.52
C ALA A 3 15.64 9.92 -1.82
N ASP A 4 14.68 9.74 -0.91
CA ASP A 4 13.28 10.13 -1.15
C ASP A 4 13.14 11.63 -1.48
N ASN A 5 13.84 12.49 -0.72
CA ASN A 5 13.85 13.94 -0.89
C ASN A 5 14.54 14.41 -2.19
N GLU A 6 15.30 13.53 -2.86
CA GLU A 6 15.94 13.80 -4.15
C GLU A 6 15.07 13.39 -5.35
N ILE A 7 13.92 12.74 -5.12
CA ILE A 7 12.99 12.35 -6.19
C ILE A 7 12.33 13.60 -6.77
N ARG A 8 12.72 13.96 -8.00
CA ARG A 8 12.19 15.14 -8.72
C ARG A 8 10.86 14.92 -9.43
N SER A 9 10.29 13.71 -9.36
CA SER A 9 9.03 13.42 -10.03
C SER A 9 7.90 14.25 -9.44
N LYS A 10 7.17 14.96 -10.29
CA LYS A 10 5.98 15.73 -9.92
C LYS A 10 4.68 14.93 -10.07
N VAL A 11 4.78 13.69 -10.55
CA VAL A 11 3.64 12.80 -10.79
C VAL A 11 3.88 11.51 -10.03
N SER A 12 2.84 11.01 -9.37
CA SER A 12 2.94 9.73 -8.66
C SER A 12 3.26 8.59 -9.65
N PRO A 13 4.21 7.68 -9.31
CA PRO A 13 4.42 6.47 -10.08
C PRO A 13 3.19 5.53 -10.06
N PHE A 14 2.29 5.71 -9.10
CA PHE A 14 1.10 4.88 -8.90
C PHE A 14 -0.21 5.56 -9.29
N SER A 15 -0.16 6.72 -9.98
CA SER A 15 -1.33 7.33 -10.61
C SER A 15 -1.87 6.45 -11.74
N MET A 16 -3.19 6.42 -11.92
CA MET A 16 -3.81 5.81 -13.11
C MET A 16 -3.49 6.63 -14.35
N ARG A 17 -3.20 5.94 -15.46
CA ARG A 17 -2.98 6.56 -16.77
C ARG A 17 -4.00 6.03 -17.77
N GLN A 18 -4.39 6.87 -18.71
CA GLN A 18 -5.31 6.47 -19.77
C GLN A 18 -4.71 5.33 -20.61
N ASN A 19 -5.54 4.35 -20.96
CA ASN A 19 -5.19 3.17 -21.76
C ASN A 19 -3.97 2.40 -21.24
N GLU A 20 -3.73 2.43 -19.93
CA GLU A 20 -2.63 1.71 -19.32
C GLU A 20 -2.94 0.22 -19.20
N ILE A 21 -1.99 -0.62 -19.61
CA ILE A 21 -2.08 -2.07 -19.55
C ILE A 21 -1.00 -2.65 -18.65
N LYS A 22 -1.31 -3.82 -18.05
CA LYS A 22 -0.35 -4.63 -17.31
C LYS A 22 0.35 -5.56 -18.29
N VAL A 23 1.67 -5.46 -18.36
CA VAL A 23 2.50 -6.30 -19.22
C VAL A 23 3.32 -7.27 -18.38
N PHE A 24 3.22 -8.56 -18.70
CA PHE A 24 4.05 -9.59 -18.09
C PHE A 24 5.51 -9.43 -18.54
N ASP A 25 6.41 -9.46 -17.57
CA ASP A 25 7.87 -9.35 -17.74
C ASP A 25 8.58 -10.37 -16.84
N GLY A 26 7.93 -11.52 -16.64
CA GLY A 26 8.46 -12.66 -15.93
C GLY A 26 9.24 -13.59 -16.86
N LYS A 27 9.56 -14.79 -16.34
CA LYS A 27 10.16 -15.87 -17.14
C LYS A 27 9.12 -16.93 -17.42
N ASP A 28 9.03 -17.37 -18.68
CA ASP A 28 8.21 -18.53 -19.06
C ASP A 28 8.92 -19.85 -18.72
N GLY A 29 8.15 -20.93 -18.77
CA GLY A 29 8.63 -22.30 -18.53
C GLY A 29 8.25 -22.86 -17.17
N TYR A 30 8.75 -24.07 -16.91
CA TYR A 30 8.48 -24.83 -15.69
C TYR A 30 9.79 -25.11 -14.95
N VAL A 31 9.75 -24.92 -13.63
CA VAL A 31 10.83 -25.30 -12.70
C VAL A 31 10.20 -26.18 -11.63
N SER A 32 10.73 -27.40 -11.46
CA SER A 32 10.19 -28.35 -10.49
C SER A 32 10.62 -28.02 -9.06
N MET A 33 9.83 -28.47 -8.08
CA MET A 33 10.18 -28.29 -6.66
C MET A 33 11.56 -28.89 -6.34
N ASN A 34 11.90 -30.05 -6.92
CA ASN A 34 13.21 -30.68 -6.73
C ASN A 34 14.36 -29.80 -7.22
N GLN A 35 14.19 -29.12 -8.36
CA GLN A 35 15.20 -28.17 -8.86
C GLN A 35 15.35 -26.96 -7.95
N ILE A 36 14.26 -26.47 -7.37
CA ILE A 36 14.29 -25.38 -6.39
C ILE A 36 15.00 -25.84 -5.11
N MET A 37 14.65 -27.02 -4.58
CA MET A 37 15.29 -27.59 -3.38
C MET A 37 16.79 -27.79 -3.58
N ALA A 38 17.22 -28.28 -4.75
CA ALA A 38 18.65 -28.40 -5.06
C ALA A 38 19.38 -27.03 -5.03
N LYS A 39 18.71 -25.95 -5.45
CA LYS A 39 19.25 -24.58 -5.39
C LYS A 39 19.26 -23.99 -3.98
N ILE A 40 18.30 -24.39 -3.14
CA ILE A 40 18.31 -24.05 -1.71
C ILE A 40 19.47 -24.77 -1.02
N ASN A 41 19.59 -26.08 -1.23
CA ASN A 41 20.64 -26.91 -0.60
C ASN A 41 22.06 -26.50 -1.04
N SER A 42 22.23 -26.02 -2.27
CA SER A 42 23.51 -25.50 -2.76
C SER A 42 23.78 -24.03 -2.38
N GLY A 43 22.87 -23.37 -1.66
CA GLY A 43 23.02 -21.97 -1.23
C GLY A 43 22.79 -20.92 -2.32
N VAL A 44 22.40 -21.33 -3.53
CA VAL A 44 22.03 -20.40 -4.61
C VAL A 44 20.80 -19.58 -4.21
N ILE A 45 19.79 -20.25 -3.64
CA ILE A 45 18.68 -19.60 -2.93
C ILE A 45 19.01 -19.69 -1.44
N ASN A 46 19.05 -18.54 -0.77
CA ASN A 46 19.57 -18.40 0.59
C ASN A 46 18.68 -17.48 1.44
N ASP A 47 19.06 -17.19 2.68
CA ASP A 47 18.21 -16.46 3.64
C ASP A 47 17.72 -15.11 3.12
N VAL A 48 18.56 -14.35 2.41
CA VAL A 48 18.15 -13.08 1.79
C VAL A 48 17.02 -13.28 0.77
N HIS A 49 17.02 -14.40 0.04
CA HIS A 49 15.92 -14.73 -0.86
C HIS A 49 14.63 -15.02 -0.09
N PHE A 50 14.72 -15.77 1.01
CA PHE A 50 13.55 -16.05 1.85
C PHE A 50 12.97 -14.77 2.45
N GLN A 51 13.82 -13.85 2.93
CA GLN A 51 13.39 -12.53 3.40
C GLN A 51 12.64 -11.73 2.31
N ILE A 52 13.13 -11.77 1.06
CA ILE A 52 12.43 -11.13 -0.07
C ILE A 52 11.07 -11.80 -0.34
N ILE A 53 11.01 -13.13 -0.36
CA ILE A 53 9.77 -13.88 -0.62
C ILE A 53 8.74 -13.60 0.49
N GLU A 54 9.16 -13.56 1.75
CA GLU A 54 8.33 -13.23 2.91
C GLU A 54 7.77 -11.80 2.83
N LEU A 55 8.59 -10.81 2.46
CA LEU A 55 8.13 -9.44 2.24
C LEU A 55 7.11 -9.35 1.09
N ILE A 56 7.34 -10.05 -0.03
CA ILE A 56 6.37 -10.08 -1.13
C ILE A 56 5.07 -10.76 -0.70
N ASN A 57 5.14 -11.82 0.11
CA ASN A 57 3.97 -12.50 0.68
C ASN A 57 3.13 -11.56 1.55
N GLU A 58 3.80 -10.78 2.39
CA GLU A 58 3.15 -9.90 3.36
C GLU A 58 2.51 -8.67 2.70
N PHE A 59 3.17 -8.10 1.69
CA PHE A 59 2.78 -6.83 1.06
C PHE A 59 2.05 -7.02 -0.28
N ASP A 60 1.82 -8.26 -0.72
CA ASP A 60 1.24 -8.70 -2.01
C ASP A 60 2.06 -8.31 -3.26
N PHE A 61 2.31 -7.01 -3.43
CA PHE A 61 2.96 -6.40 -4.59
C PHE A 61 3.97 -5.37 -4.11
N LEU A 62 5.20 -5.48 -4.59
CA LEU A 62 6.27 -4.54 -4.24
C LEU A 62 7.07 -4.13 -5.47
N THR A 63 7.61 -2.91 -5.45
CA THR A 63 8.71 -2.54 -6.33
C THR A 63 10.06 -2.97 -5.75
N SER A 64 11.11 -3.01 -6.57
CA SER A 64 12.46 -3.29 -6.08
C SER A 64 12.95 -2.22 -5.09
N ARG A 65 12.52 -0.96 -5.23
CA ARG A 65 12.82 0.12 -4.26
C ARG A 65 12.16 -0.15 -2.92
N GLN A 66 10.86 -0.47 -2.93
CA GLN A 66 10.11 -0.76 -1.70
C GLN A 66 10.68 -1.98 -0.98
N LEU A 67 11.07 -3.02 -1.73
CA LEU A 67 11.77 -4.18 -1.17
C LEU A 67 13.09 -3.80 -0.51
N PHE A 68 13.91 -2.97 -1.15
CA PHE A 68 15.17 -2.54 -0.56
C PHE A 68 14.94 -1.76 0.75
N GLN A 69 13.98 -0.83 0.78
CA GLN A 69 13.61 -0.09 1.99
C GLN A 69 13.11 -1.03 3.10
N LEU A 70 12.26 -2.00 2.77
CA LEU A 70 11.74 -2.98 3.74
C LEU A 70 12.84 -3.89 4.30
N LEU A 71 13.79 -4.31 3.47
CA LEU A 71 14.95 -5.08 3.94
C LEU A 71 15.81 -4.27 4.92
N GLN A 72 16.03 -2.98 4.64
CA GLN A 72 16.74 -2.07 5.54
C GLN A 72 15.99 -1.89 6.87
N ILE A 73 14.66 -1.70 6.82
CA ILE A 73 13.81 -1.60 8.01
C ILE A 73 13.90 -2.86 8.87
N LYS A 74 13.97 -4.05 8.25
CA LYS A 74 14.15 -5.33 8.94
C LYS A 74 15.60 -5.60 9.40
N GLY A 75 16.53 -4.69 9.14
CA GLY A 75 17.95 -4.89 9.49
C GLY A 75 18.63 -5.99 8.67
N ILE A 76 18.10 -6.35 7.50
CA ILE A 76 18.69 -7.37 6.63
C ILE A 76 19.80 -6.75 5.80
N GLU A 77 21.03 -7.24 5.98
CA GLU A 77 22.18 -6.76 5.25
C GLU A 77 22.09 -7.10 3.75
N ILE A 78 21.99 -6.06 2.94
CA ILE A 78 22.10 -6.15 1.49
C ILE A 78 22.81 -4.91 0.94
N LYS A 79 23.87 -5.15 0.16
CA LYS A 79 24.82 -4.12 -0.25
C LYS A 79 24.15 -2.89 -0.89
N ASP A 80 23.31 -3.13 -1.88
CA ASP A 80 22.74 -2.09 -2.72
C ASP A 80 21.49 -2.59 -3.48
N GLN A 81 20.83 -1.66 -4.17
CA GLN A 81 19.69 -1.95 -5.04
C GLN A 81 20.03 -2.98 -6.14
N ASN A 82 21.27 -3.01 -6.63
CA ASN A 82 21.68 -3.98 -7.65
C ASN A 82 21.76 -5.40 -7.08
N ALA A 83 22.15 -5.55 -5.82
CA ALA A 83 22.12 -6.82 -5.11
C ALA A 83 20.67 -7.32 -4.95
N VAL A 84 19.73 -6.45 -4.61
CA VAL A 84 18.29 -6.81 -4.60
C VAL A 84 17.83 -7.28 -5.97
N ASN A 85 18.16 -6.54 -7.03
CA ASN A 85 17.78 -6.90 -8.39
C ASN A 85 18.35 -8.26 -8.82
N ARG A 86 19.61 -8.57 -8.47
CA ARG A 86 20.21 -9.90 -8.73
C ARG A 86 19.44 -11.03 -8.02
N LYS A 87 19.03 -10.81 -6.77
CA LYS A 87 18.22 -11.79 -6.01
C LYS A 87 16.84 -11.96 -6.63
N LEU A 88 16.19 -10.88 -7.04
CA LEU A 88 14.91 -10.91 -7.74
C LEU A 88 15.02 -11.67 -9.07
N ASP A 89 16.09 -11.46 -9.84
CA ASP A 89 16.35 -12.20 -11.08
C ASP A 89 16.52 -13.70 -10.82
N GLN A 90 17.21 -14.07 -9.74
CA GLN A 90 17.34 -15.48 -9.32
C GLN A 90 15.97 -16.07 -8.95
N LEU A 91 15.13 -15.36 -8.19
CA LEU A 91 13.78 -15.82 -7.85
C LEU A 91 12.88 -15.98 -9.09
N MET A 92 12.92 -15.03 -10.02
CA MET A 92 12.14 -15.07 -11.26
C MET A 92 12.54 -16.24 -12.16
N LYS A 93 13.85 -16.47 -12.35
CA LYS A 93 14.37 -17.61 -13.12
C LYS A 93 13.94 -18.96 -12.53
N ASN A 94 13.59 -18.98 -11.25
CA ASN A 94 13.12 -20.16 -10.54
C ASN A 94 11.59 -20.23 -10.39
N LYS A 95 10.84 -19.33 -11.04
CA LYS A 95 9.37 -19.29 -10.98
C LYS A 95 8.82 -19.19 -9.54
N ILE A 96 9.61 -18.60 -8.64
CA ILE A 96 9.24 -18.35 -7.25
C ILE A 96 8.42 -17.06 -7.14
N ILE A 97 8.81 -16.06 -7.92
CA ILE A 97 8.11 -14.78 -8.06
C ILE A 97 7.94 -14.48 -9.55
N THR A 98 6.99 -13.61 -9.86
CA THR A 98 6.76 -13.06 -11.20
C THR A 98 6.97 -11.55 -11.18
N ARG A 99 7.04 -10.95 -12.37
CA ARG A 99 7.28 -9.53 -12.57
C ARG A 99 6.37 -8.95 -13.64
N TYR A 100 5.92 -7.72 -13.40
CA TYR A 100 5.12 -6.92 -14.31
C TYR A 100 5.68 -5.52 -14.48
N TYR A 101 5.26 -4.86 -15.54
CA TYR A 101 5.30 -3.41 -15.66
C TYR A 101 4.00 -2.89 -16.24
N PHE A 102 3.81 -1.58 -16.15
CA PHE A 102 2.68 -0.90 -16.76
C PHE A 102 3.13 -0.15 -18.00
N LYS A 103 2.30 -0.13 -19.04
CA LYS A 103 2.59 0.60 -20.27
C LYS A 103 1.33 1.25 -20.80
N ASN A 104 1.47 2.44 -21.36
CA ASN A 104 0.49 3.06 -22.24
C ASN A 104 1.21 3.64 -23.47
N GLU A 105 0.50 4.43 -24.28
CA GLU A 105 1.05 5.10 -25.46
C GLU A 105 2.21 6.06 -25.12
N SER A 106 2.18 6.67 -23.94
CA SER A 106 3.21 7.60 -23.47
C SER A 106 4.50 6.92 -22.98
N GLY A 107 4.50 5.59 -22.82
CA GLY A 107 5.68 4.83 -22.42
C GLY A 107 5.40 3.76 -21.36
N MET A 108 6.49 3.21 -20.81
CA MET A 108 6.46 2.19 -19.76
C MET A 108 6.69 2.81 -18.38
N SER A 109 6.23 2.14 -17.33
CA SER A 109 6.60 2.47 -15.96
C SER A 109 8.11 2.31 -15.76
N ASP A 110 8.70 3.24 -15.02
CA ASP A 110 10.09 3.28 -14.61
C ASP A 110 10.41 2.26 -13.49
N TYR A 111 9.37 1.65 -12.90
CA TYR A 111 9.49 0.55 -11.97
C TYR A 111 8.92 -0.76 -12.53
N ARG A 112 9.33 -1.84 -11.87
CA ARG A 112 8.78 -3.18 -12.01
C ARG A 112 8.04 -3.57 -10.74
N VAL A 113 7.00 -4.39 -10.89
CA VAL A 113 6.18 -4.89 -9.79
C VAL A 113 6.44 -6.38 -9.64
N TYR A 114 6.72 -6.82 -8.42
CA TYR A 114 7.01 -8.20 -8.08
C TYR A 114 5.89 -8.75 -7.19
N CYS A 115 5.46 -9.97 -7.47
CA CYS A 115 4.52 -10.73 -6.63
C CYS A 115 4.84 -12.23 -6.65
N LEU A 116 4.25 -12.98 -5.72
CA LEU A 116 4.51 -14.41 -5.61
C LEU A 116 3.97 -15.19 -6.83
N GLU A 117 4.69 -16.24 -7.20
CA GLU A 117 4.15 -17.32 -8.04
C GLU A 117 3.72 -18.52 -7.17
N LYS A 118 3.13 -19.52 -7.82
CA LYS A 118 2.69 -20.77 -7.19
C LYS A 118 3.81 -21.43 -6.36
N MET A 119 5.04 -21.46 -6.88
CA MET A 119 6.18 -22.06 -6.16
C MET A 119 6.62 -21.24 -4.95
N GLY A 120 6.58 -19.90 -5.03
CA GLY A 120 6.87 -19.06 -3.87
C GLY A 120 5.91 -19.31 -2.72
N LYS A 121 4.61 -19.45 -2.99
CA LYS A 121 3.63 -19.84 -1.98
C LYS A 121 3.98 -21.20 -1.36
N TYR A 122 4.27 -22.22 -2.18
CA TYR A 122 4.59 -23.55 -1.66
C TYR A 122 5.82 -23.57 -0.77
N ILE A 123 6.89 -22.85 -1.16
CA ILE A 123 8.12 -22.75 -0.38
C ILE A 123 7.86 -22.13 0.99
N LEU A 124 7.03 -21.09 1.07
CA LEU A 124 6.64 -20.48 2.33
C LEU A 124 5.83 -21.45 3.19
N THR A 125 4.84 -22.11 2.60
CA THR A 125 3.98 -23.06 3.33
C THR A 125 4.77 -24.27 3.84
N SER A 126 5.77 -24.77 3.09
CA SER A 126 6.67 -25.83 3.57
C SER A 126 7.59 -25.41 4.72
N ARG A 127 7.70 -24.09 4.97
CA ARG A 127 8.45 -23.50 6.09
C ARG A 127 7.51 -22.98 7.18
N GLU A 128 6.25 -23.41 7.17
CA GLU A 128 5.23 -23.02 8.14
C GLU A 128 4.90 -21.52 8.15
N ILE A 129 5.23 -20.82 7.07
CA ILE A 129 4.90 -19.40 6.89
C ILE A 129 3.55 -19.31 6.17
N PRO A 130 2.50 -18.75 6.81
CA PRO A 130 1.19 -18.65 6.20
C PRO A 130 1.21 -17.70 5.01
N SER A 131 0.51 -18.07 3.94
CA SER A 131 0.37 -17.25 2.74
C SER A 131 -1.08 -17.16 2.33
N THR A 132 -1.60 -15.93 2.30
CA THR A 132 -2.94 -15.64 1.77
C THR A 132 -2.96 -15.55 0.24
N TRP A 133 -1.79 -15.59 -0.40
CA TRP A 133 -1.65 -15.45 -1.85
C TRP A 133 -2.38 -16.57 -2.59
N GLN A 134 -3.06 -16.24 -3.66
CA GLN A 134 -3.73 -17.17 -4.56
C GLN A 134 -3.13 -17.07 -5.97
N PRO A 135 -3.08 -18.15 -6.75
CA PRO A 135 -2.59 -18.09 -8.12
C PRO A 135 -3.30 -17.04 -8.99
N SER A 136 -4.59 -16.79 -8.72
CA SER A 136 -5.39 -15.76 -9.40
C SER A 136 -5.00 -14.33 -9.03
N ASP A 137 -4.28 -14.10 -7.91
CA ASP A 137 -3.84 -12.76 -7.51
C ASP A 137 -2.88 -12.15 -8.54
N VAL A 138 -2.15 -13.00 -9.27
CA VAL A 138 -1.31 -12.62 -10.40
C VAL A 138 -2.12 -11.89 -11.50
N ALA A 139 -3.39 -12.25 -11.66
CA ALA A 139 -4.31 -11.66 -12.63
C ALA A 139 -4.97 -10.36 -12.12
N LYS A 140 -4.67 -9.88 -10.91
CA LYS A 140 -5.29 -8.66 -10.34
C LYS A 140 -5.21 -7.46 -11.30
N PRO A 141 -6.30 -6.67 -11.40
CA PRO A 141 -6.32 -5.43 -12.19
C PRO A 141 -5.29 -4.40 -11.73
N ILE A 142 -4.92 -3.48 -12.63
CA ILE A 142 -3.88 -2.47 -12.42
C ILE A 142 -4.23 -1.57 -11.23
N GLU A 143 -5.49 -1.16 -11.11
CA GLU A 143 -5.96 -0.29 -10.04
C GLU A 143 -5.80 -0.92 -8.66
N ILE A 144 -5.99 -2.24 -8.54
CA ILE A 144 -5.78 -2.96 -7.27
C ILE A 144 -4.30 -3.00 -6.93
N ILE A 145 -3.44 -3.26 -7.92
CA ILE A 145 -1.98 -3.30 -7.73
C ILE A 145 -1.47 -1.91 -7.33
N LYS A 146 -1.88 -0.85 -8.03
CA LYS A 146 -1.45 0.52 -7.73
C LYS A 146 -1.94 1.02 -6.37
N LYS A 147 -3.16 0.65 -5.95
CA LYS A 147 -3.65 0.90 -4.58
C LYS A 147 -2.79 0.20 -3.53
N LYS A 148 -2.28 -1.01 -3.82
CA LYS A 148 -1.35 -1.71 -2.91
C LYS A 148 0.01 -1.04 -2.86
N LEU A 149 0.58 -0.73 -4.02
CA LEU A 149 1.90 -0.09 -4.09
C LEU A 149 1.93 1.25 -3.35
N SER A 150 0.87 2.05 -3.44
CA SER A 150 0.81 3.33 -2.74
C SER A 150 0.61 3.20 -1.23
N ILE A 151 -0.23 2.27 -0.79
CA ILE A 151 -0.38 1.94 0.62
C ILE A 151 0.95 1.42 1.20
N ASN A 152 1.67 0.60 0.44
CA ASN A 152 2.98 0.10 0.84
C ASN A 152 4.01 1.24 0.93
N GLN A 153 3.97 2.20 -0.01
CA GLN A 153 4.82 3.40 0.05
C GLN A 153 4.53 4.24 1.30
N LEU A 154 3.26 4.46 1.61
CA LEU A 154 2.82 5.16 2.81
C LEU A 154 3.32 4.44 4.08
N LEU A 155 3.11 3.14 4.18
CA LEU A 155 3.53 2.36 5.35
C LEU A 155 5.06 2.42 5.54
N ILE A 156 5.84 2.31 4.47
CA ILE A 156 7.30 2.46 4.51
C ILE A 156 7.70 3.85 5.03
N ALA A 157 7.01 4.92 4.60
CA ALA A 157 7.26 6.25 5.12
C ALA A 157 6.97 6.35 6.62
N TYR A 158 5.88 5.75 7.11
CA TYR A 158 5.60 5.69 8.55
C TYR A 158 6.68 4.93 9.33
N MET A 159 7.07 3.74 8.85
CA MET A 159 8.09 2.92 9.50
C MET A 159 9.47 3.59 9.56
N THR A 160 9.75 4.53 8.66
CA THR A 160 11.08 5.16 8.55
C THR A 160 11.13 6.58 9.09
N LYS A 161 10.02 7.31 9.08
CA LYS A 161 9.98 8.76 9.33
C LYS A 161 9.15 9.17 10.54
N VAL A 162 8.29 8.29 11.07
CA VAL A 162 7.44 8.61 12.23
C VAL A 162 8.03 7.93 13.46
N LYS A 163 8.58 8.72 14.38
CA LYS A 163 9.20 8.17 15.61
C LYS A 163 8.19 7.44 16.49
N ALA A 164 6.96 7.94 16.50
CA ALA A 164 5.84 7.39 17.24
C ALA A 164 5.23 6.12 16.61
N PHE A 165 5.75 5.62 15.49
CA PHE A 165 5.21 4.43 14.84
C PHE A 165 5.29 3.21 15.79
N LYS A 166 4.16 2.53 15.98
CA LYS A 166 4.04 1.39 16.88
C LYS A 166 3.80 0.09 16.14
N THR A 167 2.70 0.01 15.39
CA THR A 167 2.31 -1.20 14.65
C THR A 167 1.48 -0.85 13.42
N TYR A 168 1.24 -1.86 12.58
CA TYR A 168 0.33 -1.78 11.45
C TYR A 168 -0.45 -3.08 11.27
N LYS A 169 -1.53 -3.01 10.51
CA LYS A 169 -2.26 -4.19 10.03
C LYS A 169 -2.68 -3.96 8.58
N ASN A 170 -2.15 -4.78 7.68
CA ASN A 170 -2.58 -4.77 6.28
C ASN A 170 -4.01 -5.30 6.17
N LYS A 171 -4.84 -4.65 5.35
CA LYS A 171 -6.21 -5.09 5.05
C LYS A 171 -7.06 -5.37 6.31
N PRO A 172 -7.12 -4.46 7.30
CA PRO A 172 -7.87 -4.71 8.52
C PRO A 172 -9.35 -4.88 8.17
N GLU A 173 -9.99 -5.92 8.73
CA GLU A 173 -11.41 -6.17 8.56
C GLU A 173 -12.22 -5.24 9.47
N LEU A 174 -13.20 -4.57 8.89
CA LEU A 174 -14.13 -3.65 9.54
C LEU A 174 -15.56 -4.17 9.33
N SER A 175 -16.47 -3.76 10.21
CA SER A 175 -17.89 -4.15 10.14
C SER A 175 -18.79 -2.94 9.96
N ALA A 176 -19.50 -2.89 8.85
CA ALA A 176 -20.70 -2.06 8.69
C ALA A 176 -21.88 -2.83 9.31
N LYS A 177 -22.11 -2.61 10.61
CA LYS A 177 -23.03 -3.37 11.46
C LYS A 177 -24.48 -3.32 10.98
N ILE A 178 -25.02 -2.13 10.66
CA ILE A 178 -26.43 -2.00 10.29
C ILE A 178 -26.64 -2.54 8.87
N ILE A 179 -25.65 -2.35 8.00
CA ILE A 179 -25.65 -2.92 6.65
C ILE A 179 -25.46 -4.45 6.67
N GLY A 180 -24.91 -5.01 7.77
CA GLY A 180 -24.63 -6.43 7.91
C GLY A 180 -23.48 -6.92 7.03
N LYS A 181 -22.52 -6.03 6.69
CA LYS A 181 -21.38 -6.36 5.81
C LYS A 181 -20.04 -6.14 6.48
N LYS A 182 -19.16 -7.12 6.32
CA LYS A 182 -17.72 -6.99 6.61
C LYS A 182 -16.99 -6.49 5.38
N PHE A 183 -16.03 -5.59 5.58
CA PHE A 183 -15.20 -5.04 4.51
C PHE A 183 -13.77 -4.80 4.99
N LYS A 184 -12.77 -4.86 4.10
CA LYS A 184 -11.36 -4.70 4.48
C LYS A 184 -10.81 -3.37 4.01
N ALA A 185 -10.32 -2.52 4.92
CA ALA A 185 -9.67 -1.24 4.57
C ALA A 185 -8.33 -1.45 3.85
N GLY A 186 -7.65 -0.38 3.44
CA GLY A 186 -6.31 -0.47 2.86
C GLY A 186 -5.27 -0.90 3.90
N LEU A 187 -5.17 -0.10 4.97
CA LEU A 187 -4.15 -0.23 6.01
C LEU A 187 -4.63 0.37 7.33
N ARG A 188 -4.30 -0.27 8.45
CA ARG A 188 -4.30 0.35 9.79
C ARG A 188 -2.86 0.68 10.16
N ILE A 189 -2.62 1.88 10.67
CA ILE A 189 -1.37 2.25 11.34
C ILE A 189 -1.70 2.72 12.75
N THR A 190 -0.96 2.22 13.73
CA THR A 190 -1.03 2.67 15.12
C THR A 190 0.23 3.45 15.44
N VAL A 191 0.07 4.64 16.00
CA VAL A 191 1.15 5.44 16.56
C VAL A 191 0.92 5.67 18.06
N GLU A 192 2.01 5.76 18.82
CA GLU A 192 1.96 6.09 20.24
C GLU A 192 2.34 7.55 20.46
N PHE A 193 1.40 8.34 20.99
CA PHE A 193 1.63 9.74 21.28
C PHE A 193 1.11 10.06 22.69
N GLU A 194 1.97 10.64 23.53
CA GLU A 194 1.65 11.03 24.91
C GLU A 194 0.99 9.90 25.72
N GLY A 195 1.53 8.67 25.59
CA GLY A 195 1.03 7.48 26.30
C GLY A 195 -0.29 6.92 25.77
N LYS A 196 -0.79 7.41 24.64
CA LYS A 196 -2.02 6.93 23.99
C LYS A 196 -1.72 6.34 22.62
N ASN A 197 -2.39 5.23 22.30
CA ASN A 197 -2.39 4.69 20.96
C ASN A 197 -3.42 5.43 20.11
N ILE A 198 -2.98 5.96 18.96
CA ILE A 198 -3.83 6.60 17.96
C ILE A 198 -3.81 5.73 16.72
N ASP A 199 -4.99 5.32 16.28
CA ASP A 199 -5.18 4.48 15.10
C ASP A 199 -5.61 5.31 13.89
N PHE A 200 -4.93 5.10 12.76
CA PHE A 200 -5.30 5.62 11.46
C PHE A 200 -5.76 4.49 10.56
N ILE A 201 -6.85 4.71 9.82
CA ILE A 201 -7.27 3.85 8.71
C ILE A 201 -6.99 4.60 7.41
N TYR A 202 -6.20 3.98 6.52
CA TYR A 202 -5.94 4.50 5.19
C TYR A 202 -6.71 3.73 4.11
N GLU A 203 -7.33 4.48 3.21
CA GLU A 203 -7.97 3.97 2.01
C GLU A 203 -7.35 4.64 0.77
N SER A 204 -6.84 3.84 -0.17
CA SER A 204 -6.28 4.40 -1.41
C SER A 204 -7.35 4.55 -2.47
N ILE A 205 -7.48 5.77 -2.98
CA ILE A 205 -8.41 6.12 -4.06
C ILE A 205 -7.58 6.39 -5.32
N ARG A 206 -7.99 5.79 -6.44
CA ARG A 206 -7.33 5.93 -7.75
C ARG A 206 -8.33 6.36 -8.79
N ARG A 207 -7.87 7.04 -9.85
CA ARG A 207 -8.72 7.48 -10.96
C ARG A 207 -8.98 6.33 -11.93
N GLU A 208 -9.38 5.19 -11.41
CA GLU A 208 -9.75 4.03 -12.22
C GLU A 208 -11.13 4.22 -12.86
N ALA A 209 -11.52 3.31 -13.76
CA ALA A 209 -12.89 3.30 -14.29
C ALA A 209 -13.90 3.17 -13.12
N ASN A 210 -14.92 4.04 -13.15
CA ASN A 210 -15.99 4.12 -12.15
C ASN A 210 -15.52 4.38 -10.71
N TRP A 211 -14.38 5.05 -10.52
CA TRP A 211 -13.85 5.34 -9.17
C TRP A 211 -14.82 6.15 -8.29
N HIS A 212 -15.62 7.05 -8.88
CA HIS A 212 -16.67 7.83 -8.18
C HIS A 212 -17.69 6.92 -7.47
N LYS A 213 -18.27 5.97 -8.21
CA LYS A 213 -19.24 5.01 -7.66
C LYS A 213 -18.61 4.09 -6.62
N LYS A 214 -17.37 3.63 -6.87
CA LYS A 214 -16.62 2.81 -5.91
C LYS A 214 -16.33 3.58 -4.62
N LEU A 215 -16.01 4.88 -4.71
CA LEU A 215 -15.83 5.75 -3.56
C LEU A 215 -17.14 5.90 -2.77
N GLU A 216 -18.26 6.15 -3.45
CA GLU A 216 -19.59 6.25 -2.86
C GLU A 216 -19.96 4.98 -2.06
N GLU A 217 -19.95 3.82 -2.73
CA GLU A 217 -20.23 2.52 -2.11
C GLU A 217 -19.33 2.29 -0.89
N ARG A 218 -18.08 2.72 -0.98
CA ARG A 218 -17.10 2.56 0.09
C ARG A 218 -17.36 3.47 1.28
N LEU A 219 -17.70 4.73 1.06
CA LEU A 219 -18.00 5.68 2.12
C LEU A 219 -19.32 5.39 2.82
N VAL A 220 -20.28 4.74 2.14
CA VAL A 220 -21.48 4.20 2.81
C VAL A 220 -21.09 3.18 3.90
N TYR A 221 -20.15 2.27 3.62
CA TYR A 221 -19.68 1.30 4.62
C TYR A 221 -18.89 1.96 5.75
N TYR A 222 -18.03 2.92 5.43
CA TYR A 222 -17.33 3.68 6.47
C TYR A 222 -18.30 4.50 7.33
N ARG A 223 -19.28 5.18 6.72
CA ARG A 223 -20.31 5.92 7.45
C ARG A 223 -21.03 5.03 8.45
N ASP A 224 -21.44 3.84 8.02
CA ASP A 224 -22.11 2.89 8.90
C ASP A 224 -21.18 2.42 10.04
N PHE A 225 -19.93 2.09 9.73
CA PHE A 225 -18.93 1.74 10.75
C PHE A 225 -18.74 2.84 11.79
N TYR A 226 -18.58 4.10 11.35
CA TYR A 226 -18.29 5.22 12.25
C TYR A 226 -19.50 5.68 13.07
N ASN A 227 -20.69 5.70 12.46
CA ASN A 227 -21.93 6.08 13.15
C ASN A 227 -22.32 5.07 14.24
N ASN A 228 -21.97 3.80 14.05
CA ASN A 228 -22.33 2.71 14.96
C ASN A 228 -21.12 2.13 15.71
N PHE A 229 -20.04 2.91 15.78
CA PHE A 229 -18.80 2.49 16.43
C PHE A 229 -18.98 2.36 17.95
N THR A 230 -18.59 1.22 18.48
CA THR A 230 -18.44 0.96 19.92
C THR A 230 -17.00 0.55 20.22
N SER A 231 -16.51 0.89 21.42
CA SER A 231 -15.16 0.49 21.85
C SER A 231 -14.99 -1.04 21.74
N GLY A 232 -13.87 -1.47 21.15
CA GLY A 232 -13.58 -2.88 20.85
C GLY A 232 -13.95 -3.31 19.43
N ASP A 233 -14.74 -2.52 18.69
CA ASP A 233 -15.12 -2.85 17.32
C ASP A 233 -13.89 -2.97 16.42
N SER A 234 -13.81 -4.08 15.67
CA SER A 234 -12.73 -4.30 14.69
C SER A 234 -11.34 -4.10 15.29
N GLU A 235 -11.16 -4.43 16.57
CA GLU A 235 -9.93 -4.30 17.35
C GLU A 235 -9.49 -2.85 17.62
N PHE A 236 -10.41 -1.89 17.57
CA PHE A 236 -10.14 -0.49 17.91
C PHE A 236 -10.71 -0.14 19.29
N ALA A 237 -9.86 0.31 20.20
CA ALA A 237 -10.30 0.79 21.52
C ALA A 237 -11.03 2.14 21.42
N VAL A 238 -10.55 3.01 20.54
CA VAL A 238 -11.11 4.33 20.26
C VAL A 238 -11.34 4.45 18.75
N ARG A 239 -12.30 5.28 18.34
CA ARG A 239 -12.61 5.52 16.94
C ARG A 239 -11.33 5.91 16.17
N PRO A 240 -10.96 5.16 15.12
CA PRO A 240 -9.77 5.48 14.33
C PRO A 240 -9.99 6.70 13.43
N GLN A 241 -8.91 7.37 13.04
CA GLN A 241 -8.93 8.49 12.10
C GLN A 241 -8.91 7.97 10.66
N LEU A 242 -9.93 8.29 9.85
CA LEU A 242 -9.96 7.96 8.42
C LEU A 242 -9.08 8.91 7.61
N VAL A 243 -8.25 8.35 6.73
CA VAL A 243 -7.44 9.12 5.79
C VAL A 243 -7.59 8.54 4.37
N LEU A 244 -7.88 9.39 3.40
CA LEU A 244 -7.92 9.03 1.99
C LEU A 244 -6.58 9.34 1.31
N LEU A 245 -5.95 8.32 0.74
CA LEU A 245 -4.70 8.42 -0.02
C LEU A 245 -5.02 8.60 -1.52
N CYS A 246 -4.95 9.85 -1.97
CA CYS A 246 -5.20 10.26 -3.35
C CYS A 246 -3.91 10.21 -4.19
N GLU A 247 -4.05 10.35 -5.50
CA GLU A 247 -2.90 10.31 -6.43
C GLU A 247 -2.07 11.60 -6.37
N ASP A 248 -2.75 12.73 -6.33
CA ASP A 248 -2.20 14.09 -6.34
C ASP A 248 -3.20 15.08 -5.73
N SER A 249 -2.82 16.35 -5.60
CA SER A 249 -3.66 17.39 -4.99
C SER A 249 -4.92 17.69 -5.80
N LYS A 250 -4.90 17.51 -7.13
CA LYS A 250 -6.10 17.67 -7.97
C LYS A 250 -7.08 16.53 -7.70
N HIS A 251 -6.58 15.30 -7.56
CA HIS A 251 -7.39 14.13 -7.24
C HIS A 251 -7.99 14.24 -5.85
N MET A 252 -7.24 14.80 -4.91
CA MET A 252 -7.74 15.09 -3.57
C MET A 252 -8.94 16.06 -3.61
N ALA A 253 -8.85 17.14 -4.39
CA ALA A 253 -9.96 18.08 -4.57
C ALA A 253 -11.16 17.44 -5.29
N GLU A 254 -10.92 16.63 -6.32
CA GLU A 254 -11.95 15.85 -7.01
C GLU A 254 -12.66 14.90 -6.04
N THR A 255 -11.91 14.12 -5.26
CA THR A 255 -12.42 13.19 -4.25
C THR A 255 -13.28 13.92 -3.22
N PHE A 256 -12.80 15.06 -2.71
CA PHE A 256 -13.56 15.87 -1.75
C PHE A 256 -14.86 16.42 -2.36
N LYS A 257 -14.80 16.93 -3.60
CA LYS A 257 -15.99 17.42 -4.31
C LYS A 257 -17.05 16.34 -4.45
N GLU A 258 -16.65 15.13 -4.82
CA GLU A 258 -17.57 13.99 -4.92
C GLU A 258 -18.22 13.65 -3.58
N ILE A 259 -17.47 13.76 -2.48
CA ILE A 259 -18.00 13.52 -1.14
C ILE A 259 -19.09 14.53 -0.81
N VAL A 260 -18.83 15.82 -1.01
CA VAL A 260 -19.79 16.89 -0.66
C VAL A 260 -21.00 16.87 -1.58
N MET A 261 -20.79 16.78 -2.90
CA MET A 261 -21.87 16.82 -3.88
C MET A 261 -22.87 15.67 -3.73
N ASN A 262 -22.37 14.48 -3.37
CA ASN A 262 -23.21 13.28 -3.18
C ASN A 262 -23.62 13.08 -1.71
N LYS A 263 -23.36 14.06 -0.83
CA LYS A 263 -23.67 14.00 0.61
C LYS A 263 -23.13 12.73 1.26
N LEU A 264 -21.84 12.44 1.06
CA LEU A 264 -21.12 11.24 1.53
C LEU A 264 -20.25 11.51 2.77
N GLU A 265 -20.40 12.68 3.40
CA GLU A 265 -19.71 13.04 4.63
C GLU A 265 -20.06 12.06 5.76
N ILE A 266 -19.11 11.81 6.65
CA ILE A 266 -19.31 10.92 7.78
C ILE A 266 -19.48 11.80 9.02
N PRO A 267 -20.68 11.82 9.65
CA PRO A 267 -20.91 12.67 10.81
C PRO A 267 -19.89 12.38 11.93
N ASN A 268 -19.51 13.43 12.66
CA ASN A 268 -18.64 13.34 13.84
C ASN A 268 -17.22 12.82 13.59
N ILE A 269 -16.76 12.81 12.33
CA ILE A 269 -15.35 12.67 11.99
C ILE A 269 -14.96 13.66 10.90
N ASN A 270 -13.71 14.12 10.94
CA ASN A 270 -13.12 14.83 9.82
C ASN A 270 -12.38 13.81 8.97
N ILE A 271 -12.70 13.69 7.68
CA ILE A 271 -11.90 12.88 6.76
C ILE A 271 -10.61 13.64 6.46
N TYR A 272 -9.47 13.00 6.69
CA TYR A 272 -8.17 13.56 6.29
C TYR A 272 -7.74 13.02 4.93
N TYR A 273 -6.81 13.72 4.31
CA TYR A 273 -6.33 13.43 2.98
C TYR A 273 -4.81 13.49 2.94
N THR A 274 -4.23 12.67 2.07
CA THR A 274 -2.82 12.72 1.72
C THR A 274 -2.64 12.34 0.25
N THR A 275 -1.43 12.51 -0.29
CA THR A 275 -1.08 12.09 -1.65
C THR A 275 0.13 11.17 -1.63
N ASP A 276 0.38 10.50 -2.75
CA ASP A 276 1.51 9.58 -2.89
C ASP A 276 2.87 10.28 -2.74
N LEU A 277 3.02 11.48 -3.30
CA LEU A 277 4.30 12.19 -3.30
C LEU A 277 4.63 12.83 -1.95
N LEU A 278 3.63 13.13 -1.11
CA LEU A 278 3.88 13.63 0.24
C LEU A 278 4.62 12.60 1.11
N GLN A 279 4.61 11.32 0.74
CA GLN A 279 5.36 10.29 1.45
C GLN A 279 6.86 10.36 1.21
N ASN A 280 7.32 11.16 0.24
CA ASN A 280 8.74 11.39 -0.04
C ASN A 280 9.33 12.54 0.78
N GLU A 281 8.49 13.33 1.47
CA GLU A 281 8.95 14.39 2.37
C GLU A 281 9.88 13.82 3.45
N GLU A 282 10.79 14.64 3.97
CA GLU A 282 11.72 14.21 5.03
C GLU A 282 10.99 13.92 6.35
N SER A 283 9.88 14.60 6.59
CA SER A 283 9.04 14.43 7.78
C SER A 283 7.58 14.23 7.39
N MET A 284 6.89 13.37 8.14
CA MET A 284 5.47 13.08 7.93
C MET A 284 4.53 14.09 8.60
N GLN A 285 5.07 15.03 9.39
CA GLN A 285 4.32 16.00 10.20
C GLN A 285 3.31 16.84 9.41
N LYS A 286 3.64 17.20 8.16
CA LYS A 286 2.82 18.09 7.29
C LYS A 286 2.24 17.38 6.06
N THR A 287 2.11 16.05 6.13
CA THR A 287 1.64 15.23 5.00
C THR A 287 0.13 14.98 5.00
N LEU A 288 -0.56 15.28 6.11
CA LEU A 288 -2.01 15.21 6.20
C LEU A 288 -2.64 16.57 5.90
N SER A 289 -3.80 16.55 5.27
CA SER A 289 -4.60 17.74 4.99
C SER A 289 -6.08 17.48 5.27
N ALA A 290 -6.83 18.55 5.51
CA ALA A 290 -8.28 18.54 5.66
C ALA A 290 -8.89 19.63 4.79
N PHE A 291 -10.15 19.48 4.41
CA PHE A 291 -10.92 20.57 3.81
C PHE A 291 -11.76 21.25 4.88
N ALA A 292 -11.78 22.58 4.88
CA ALA A 292 -12.65 23.36 5.74
C ALA A 292 -13.36 24.44 4.92
N GLU A 293 -14.58 24.76 5.31
CA GLU A 293 -15.31 25.89 4.75
C GLU A 293 -14.76 27.21 5.32
N GLN A 294 -14.41 28.13 4.44
CA GLN A 294 -14.00 29.49 4.77
C GLN A 294 -14.65 30.43 3.75
N ASP A 295 -15.46 31.38 4.24
CA ASP A 295 -16.12 32.39 3.41
C ASP A 295 -17.03 31.80 2.31
N GLY A 296 -17.74 30.71 2.62
CA GLY A 296 -18.60 29.99 1.68
C GLY A 296 -17.86 29.20 0.60
N LYS A 297 -16.53 29.05 0.73
CA LYS A 297 -15.69 28.22 -0.15
C LYS A 297 -14.89 27.21 0.64
N TYR A 298 -14.73 26.01 0.10
CA TYR A 298 -13.84 25.02 0.69
C TYR A 298 -12.39 25.33 0.37
N LYS A 299 -11.54 25.36 1.40
CA LYS A 299 -10.09 25.50 1.27
C LYS A 299 -9.39 24.28 1.85
N LEU A 300 -8.27 23.90 1.21
CA LEU A 300 -7.40 22.85 1.70
C LEU A 300 -6.51 23.41 2.81
N ILE A 301 -6.55 22.78 3.98
CA ILE A 301 -5.74 23.11 5.15
C ILE A 301 -4.72 21.98 5.34
N LYS A 302 -3.43 22.31 5.28
CA LYS A 302 -2.36 21.38 5.69
C LYS A 302 -2.35 21.28 7.21
N LEU A 303 -2.38 20.06 7.73
CA LEU A 303 -2.33 19.80 9.15
C LEU A 303 -0.88 19.81 9.64
N ASP A 304 -0.67 20.30 10.87
CA ASP A 304 0.60 20.20 11.58
C ASP A 304 0.52 19.07 12.61
N ALA A 305 0.59 17.83 12.14
CA ALA A 305 0.38 16.64 12.95
C ALA A 305 1.66 16.25 13.68
N LYS A 306 1.91 16.86 14.86
CA LYS A 306 3.11 16.60 15.70
C LYS A 306 3.35 15.13 16.03
N LEU A 307 2.28 14.35 16.13
CA LEU A 307 2.35 12.89 16.34
C LEU A 307 2.99 12.13 15.17
N LEU A 308 3.11 12.75 14.01
CA LEU A 308 3.75 12.24 12.79
C LEU A 308 5.15 12.84 12.54
N ALA A 309 5.72 13.52 13.54
CA ALA A 309 7.07 14.06 13.46
C ALA A 309 8.16 13.00 13.67
#